data_AF-A0A498KLL1-F1
#
_entry.id   AF-A0A498KLL1-F1
#
_cell.length_a   1.000
_cell.length_b   1.000
_cell.length_c   1.000
_cell.angle_alpha   90.00
_cell.angle_beta   90.00
_cell.angle_gamma   90.00
#
_symmetry.space_group_name_H-M   'P 1'
#
loop_
_entity.id
_entity.type
_entity.pdbx_description
1 polymer ?
#
loop_
_entity_poly.entity_id
_entity_poly.type
_entity_poly.pdbx_seq_one_letter_code
_entity_poly.pdbx_strand_id
1 'polypeptide(L)' 'MKFGVPIIAMPIDLDQPYNARLVEELGVGVEVKKTGRGGGLQREEVAKVIKDVMENNTG' A
#
# COMPACT_ATOMS: atom_id res chain seq x y z
N MET A 1 -11.23 -8.48 8.64
CA MET A 1 -11.46 -8.52 7.17
C MET A 1 -12.80 -9.17 6.88
N LYS A 2 -13.85 -8.38 6.56
CA LYS A 2 -15.21 -8.93 6.41
C LYS A 2 -15.48 -9.51 5.00
N PHE A 3 -14.63 -9.20 4.01
CA PHE A 3 -14.89 -9.50 2.59
C PHE A 3 -13.69 -10.07 1.82
N GLY A 4 -12.56 -10.37 2.47
CA GLY A 4 -11.37 -10.93 1.79
C GLY A 4 -10.75 -10.02 0.72
N VAL A 5 -11.07 -8.73 0.73
CA VAL A 5 -10.55 -7.76 -0.23
C VAL A 5 -9.19 -7.24 0.26
N PRO A 6 -8.11 -7.37 -0.54
CA PRO A 6 -6.80 -6.82 -0.19
C PRO A 6 -6.83 -5.29 -0.18
N ILE A 7 -6.17 -4.67 0.80
CA ILE A 7 -6.09 -3.22 0.95
C ILE A 7 -4.73 -2.73 0.42
N ILE A 8 -4.75 -1.80 -0.53
CA ILE A 8 -3.56 -1.05 -0.95
C ILE A 8 -3.58 0.30 -0.23
N ALA A 9 -2.71 0.49 0.75
CA ALA A 9 -2.62 1.73 1.51
C ALA A 9 -1.76 2.75 0.75
N MET A 10 -2.36 3.87 0.38
CA MET A 10 -1.68 5.01 -0.24
C MET A 10 -1.66 6.17 0.76
N PRO A 11 -0.57 6.37 1.52
CA PRO A 11 -0.52 7.49 2.44
C PRO A 11 -0.47 8.79 1.66
N ILE A 12 -1.44 9.68 1.77
CA ILE A 12 -1.43 10.99 1.10
C ILE A 12 -1.14 12.08 2.13
N ASP A 13 -1.87 12.15 3.24
CA ASP A 13 -1.66 13.13 4.31
C ASP A 13 -2.19 12.67 5.69
N LEU A 14 -1.83 13.39 6.76
CA LEU A 14 -2.33 13.27 8.16
C LEU A 14 -2.11 11.89 8.83
N ASP A 15 -3.16 11.08 8.99
CA ASP A 15 -3.12 9.84 9.80
C ASP A 15 -2.83 8.58 8.97
N GLN A 16 -2.86 8.71 7.64
CA GLN A 16 -2.66 7.58 6.72
C GLN A 16 -1.27 6.95 6.78
N PRO A 17 -0.15 7.64 7.10
CA PRO A 17 1.15 6.99 7.27
C PRO A 17 1.15 5.94 8.39
N TYR A 18 0.43 6.21 9.49
CA TYR A 18 0.32 5.28 10.61
C TYR A 18 -0.58 4.09 10.28
N ASN A 19 -1.71 4.35 9.62
CA ASN A 19 -2.62 3.29 9.19
C ASN A 19 -2.03 2.41 8.09
N ALA A 20 -1.22 2.96 7.17
CA ALA A 20 -0.56 2.19 6.13
C ALA A 20 0.43 1.18 6.72
N ARG A 21 1.23 1.64 7.68
CA ARG A 21 2.18 0.80 8.41
C ARG A 21 1.47 -0.29 9.24
N LEU A 22 0.36 0.07 9.91
CA LEU A 22 -0.44 -0.88 10.68
C LEU A 22 -1.09 -1.95 9.78
N VAL A 23 -1.51 -1.58 8.56
CA VAL A 23 -2.11 -2.50 7.59
C VAL A 23 -1.08 -3.52 7.07
N GLU A 24 0.16 -3.09 6.85
CA GLU A 24 1.27 -3.98 6.49
C GLU A 24 1.67 -4.87 7.69
N GLU A 25 1.82 -4.31 8.89
CA GLU A 25 2.22 -5.06 10.10
C GLU A 25 1.19 -6.12 10.53
N LEU A 26 -0.11 -5.83 10.38
CA LEU A 26 -1.18 -6.79 10.68
C LEU A 26 -1.36 -7.83 9.55
N GLY A 27 -0.59 -7.75 8.46
CA GLY A 27 -0.72 -8.61 7.28
C GLY A 27 -2.06 -8.44 6.57
N VAL A 28 -2.71 -7.27 6.72
CA VAL A 28 -4.05 -7.02 6.20
C VAL A 28 -4.10 -6.21 4.91
N GLY A 29 -2.93 -5.80 4.40
CA GLY A 29 -2.77 -5.12 3.12
C GLY A 29 -1.32 -4.73 2.86
N VAL A 30 -1.10 -3.98 1.78
CA VAL A 30 0.23 -3.58 1.28
C VAL A 30 0.31 -2.05 1.21
N GLU A 31 1.42 -1.47 1.66
CA GLU A 31 1.67 -0.02 1.55
C GLU A 31 2.36 0.33 0.22
N VAL A 32 1.91 1.42 -0.42
CA VAL A 32 2.64 2.03 -1.54
C VAL A 32 3.72 2.97 -1.01
N LYS A 33 4.98 2.65 -1.32
CA LYS A 33 6.14 3.44 -0.88
C LYS A 33 6.23 4.77 -1.61
N LYS A 34 6.49 5.83 -0.85
CA LYS A 34 6.78 7.17 -1.35
C LYS A 34 8.25 7.32 -1.73
N THR A 35 8.61 6.94 -2.95
CA THR A 35 10.00 7.04 -3.46
C THR A 35 10.24 8.32 -4.28
N GLY A 36 9.21 9.12 -4.54
CA GLY A 36 9.30 10.36 -5.31
C GLY A 36 10.04 11.48 -4.59
N ARG A 37 10.64 12.40 -5.35
CA ARG A 37 11.29 13.60 -4.78
C ARG A 37 10.29 14.36 -3.91
N GLY A 38 10.67 14.67 -2.67
CA GLY A 38 9.80 15.33 -1.69
C GLY A 38 8.75 14.42 -1.04
N GLY A 39 8.91 13.09 -1.10
CA GLY A 39 7.96 12.15 -0.51
C GLY A 39 6.70 11.95 -1.37
N GLY A 40 6.80 12.21 -2.68
CA GLY A 40 5.71 11.98 -3.63
C GLY A 40 5.51 10.50 -3.93
N LEU A 41 4.28 10.13 -4.32
CA LEU A 41 4.00 8.84 -4.91
C LEU A 41 4.48 8.81 -6.37
N GLN A 42 5.14 7.73 -6.77
CA GLN A 42 5.52 7.49 -8.16
C GLN A 42 4.52 6.54 -8.81
N ARG A 43 4.24 6.74 -10.10
CA ARG A 43 3.28 5.92 -10.85
C ARG A 43 3.74 4.47 -10.93
N GLU A 44 5.05 4.27 -11.03
CA GLU A 44 5.73 2.99 -11.14
C GLU A 44 5.53 2.15 -9.87
N GLU A 45 5.67 2.77 -8.69
CA GLU A 45 5.44 2.11 -7.40
C GLU A 45 3.98 1.71 -7.23
N VAL A 46 3.04 2.59 -7.60
CA VAL A 46 1.59 2.29 -7.57
C VAL A 46 1.27 1.11 -8.50
N ALA A 47 1.77 1.13 -9.73
CA ALA A 47 1.52 0.08 -10.71
C ALA A 47 2.09 -1.28 -10.26
N LYS A 48 3.27 -1.26 -9.62
CA LYS A 48 3.90 -2.46 -9.07
C LYS A 48 3.05 -3.09 -7.97
N VAL A 49 2.62 -2.33 -6.98
CA VAL A 49 1.80 -2.84 -5.86
C VAL A 49 0.46 -3.36 -6.36
N ILE A 50 -0.17 -2.68 -7.32
CA ILE A 50 -1.40 -3.18 -7.96
C ILE A 50 -1.16 -4.54 -8.63
N LYS A 51 -0.07 -4.68 -9.38
CA LYS A 51 0.28 -5.94 -10.05
C LYS A 51 0.54 -7.06 -9.04
N ASP A 52 1.32 -6.78 -7.99
CA ASP A 52 1.68 -7.77 -6.96
C ASP A 52 0.44 -8.29 -6.21
N VAL A 53 -0.54 -7.42 -5.93
CA VAL A 53 -1.81 -7.80 -5.30
C VAL A 53 -2.70 -8.60 -6.26
N MET A 54 -2.78 -8.20 -7.54
CA MET A 54 -3.60 -8.90 -8.54
C MET A 54 -3.06 -10.28 -8.91
N GLU A 55 -1.74 -10.46 -8.85
CA GLU A 55 -1.06 -11.73 -9.15
C GLU A 55 -0.91 -12.65 -7.91
N ASN A 56 -1.42 -12.25 -6.73
CA ASN A 56 -1.24 -12.96 -5.44
C ASN A 56 0.23 -13.20 -5.06
N ASN A 57 1.15 -12.32 -5.46
CA ASN A 57 2.57 -12.40 -5.11
C ASN A 57 2.89 -11.79 -3.74
N THR A 58 1.87 -11.31 -3.03
CA THR A 58 1.97 -10.76 -1.68
C THR A 58 1.25 -11.68 -0.72
N GLY A 59 2.03 -12.40 0.09
CA GLY A 59 1.59 -13.35 1.12
C GLY A 59 2.48 -13.27 2.33
#